data_AF-A0A8C2JJI2-F1
#
_entry.id   AF-A0A8C2JJI2-F1
#
_cell.length_a   1.000
_cell.length_b   1.000
_cell.length_c   1.000
_cell.angle_alpha   90.00
_cell.angle_beta   90.00
_cell.angle_gamma   90.00
#
_symmetry.space_group_name_H-M   'P 1'
#
loop_
_entity.id
_entity.type
_entity.pdbx_description
1 polymer ?
#
loop_
_entity_poly.entity_id
_entity_poly.type
_entity_poly.pdbx_seq_one_letter_code
_entity_poly.pdbx_strand_id
1 'polypeptide(L)'
;MISVSGTFSVTFSVIFAYIADITDVRERSTAYGLVSATFAASLVTSPAIGAYLSASYGDNLVVLLATLISLADICFILLAVPESLPDKMRLNTLGAPISWEQADPFTSLRKVGQDTTVLLICITVFLSYLPEAGQYSSFFLYLRQVINFSPKTIAVFIGVVGILSILAQVFN
;
A
#
# COMPACT_ATOMS: atom_id res chain seq x y z
N MET A 1 -18.15 -6.33 -1.77
CA MET A 1 -17.00 -5.57 -2.35
C MET A 1 -15.78 -5.53 -1.45
N ILE A 2 -15.90 -5.45 -0.12
CA ILE A 2 -14.75 -5.36 0.81
C ILE A 2 -13.75 -6.53 0.68
N SER A 3 -14.24 -7.75 0.42
CA SER A 3 -13.38 -8.95 0.38
C SER A 3 -12.44 -9.03 -0.82
N VAL A 4 -12.80 -8.41 -1.96
CA VAL A 4 -11.96 -8.40 -3.17
C VAL A 4 -10.87 -7.33 -3.06
N SER A 5 -11.21 -6.16 -2.51
CA SER A 5 -10.23 -5.08 -2.25
C SER A 5 -9.13 -5.53 -1.27
N GLY A 6 -9.45 -6.39 -0.30
CA GLY A 6 -8.46 -6.95 0.62
C GLY A 6 -7.45 -7.89 -0.06
N THR A 7 -7.85 -8.64 -1.08
CA THR A 7 -6.95 -9.56 -1.80
C THR A 7 -5.88 -8.81 -2.59
N PHE A 8 -6.24 -7.65 -3.15
CA PHE A 8 -5.31 -6.76 -3.85
C PHE A 8 -4.44 -5.90 -2.91
N SER A 9 -4.62 -6.00 -1.58
CA SER A 9 -3.83 -5.23 -0.61
C SER A 9 -2.39 -5.75 -0.45
N VAL A 10 -2.08 -6.95 -0.94
CA VAL A 10 -0.78 -7.62 -0.77
C VAL A 10 0.33 -6.99 -1.65
N THR A 11 -0.02 -6.00 -2.47
CA THR A 11 0.88 -5.35 -3.43
C THR A 11 2.15 -4.78 -2.78
N PHE A 12 2.07 -4.23 -1.57
CA PHE A 12 3.25 -3.74 -0.85
C PHE A 12 4.30 -4.82 -0.59
N SER A 13 3.89 -5.99 -0.14
CA SER A 13 4.81 -7.10 0.14
C SER A 13 5.49 -7.59 -1.14
N VAL A 14 4.75 -7.62 -2.25
CA VAL A 14 5.28 -8.04 -3.57
C VAL A 14 6.29 -7.02 -4.10
N ILE A 15 5.98 -5.72 -4.02
CA ILE A 15 6.89 -4.65 -4.48
C ILE A 15 8.18 -4.66 -3.65
N PHE A 16 8.10 -4.76 -2.32
CA PHE A 16 9.30 -4.82 -1.50
C PHE A 16 10.13 -6.07 -1.74
N ALA A 17 9.51 -7.22 -1.97
CA ALA A 17 10.23 -8.43 -2.38
C ALA A 17 10.94 -8.23 -3.73
N TYR A 18 10.26 -7.64 -4.71
CA TYR A 18 10.85 -7.34 -6.03
C TYR A 18 12.08 -6.43 -5.91
N ILE A 19 11.99 -5.34 -5.14
CA ILE A 19 13.13 -4.43 -4.89
C ILE A 19 14.27 -5.14 -4.19
N ALA A 20 13.97 -6.01 -3.22
CA ALA A 20 14.98 -6.80 -2.54
C ALA A 20 15.78 -7.70 -3.50
N ASP A 21 15.09 -8.26 -4.51
CA ASP A 21 15.68 -9.15 -5.50
C ASP A 21 16.53 -8.40 -6.54
N ILE A 22 16.16 -7.17 -6.92
CA ILE A 22 16.88 -6.40 -7.95
C ILE A 22 17.96 -5.46 -7.40
N THR A 23 17.93 -5.11 -6.10
CA THR A 23 18.83 -4.10 -5.49
C THR A 23 19.86 -4.73 -4.54
N ASP A 24 21.12 -4.33 -4.69
CA ASP A 24 22.24 -4.75 -3.83
C ASP A 24 22.09 -4.25 -2.39
N VAL A 25 22.63 -4.97 -1.41
CA VAL A 25 22.40 -4.78 0.03
C VAL A 25 22.71 -3.36 0.51
N ARG A 26 23.70 -2.70 -0.11
CA ARG A 26 24.12 -1.35 0.25
C ARG A 26 23.14 -0.26 -0.21
N GLU A 27 22.38 -0.49 -1.28
CA GLU A 27 21.47 0.51 -1.88
C GLU A 27 20.00 0.27 -1.53
N ARG A 28 19.67 -0.88 -0.90
CA ARG A 28 18.30 -1.25 -0.53
C ARG A 28 17.57 -0.19 0.29
N SER A 29 18.25 0.46 1.25
CA SER A 29 17.59 1.49 2.08
C SER A 29 17.14 2.69 1.24
N THR A 30 17.93 3.12 0.27
CA THR A 30 17.59 4.23 -0.62
C THR A 30 16.51 3.83 -1.62
N ALA A 31 16.57 2.62 -2.16
CA ALA A 31 15.54 2.09 -3.06
C ALA A 31 14.18 1.96 -2.36
N TYR A 32 14.14 1.44 -1.14
CA TYR A 32 12.91 1.39 -0.33
C TYR A 32 12.37 2.78 0.02
N GLY A 33 13.27 3.73 0.30
CA GLY A 33 12.89 5.13 0.51
C GLY A 33 12.22 5.74 -0.72
N LEU A 34 12.80 5.54 -1.92
CA LEU A 34 12.27 6.09 -3.17
C LEU A 34 10.88 5.53 -3.52
N VAL A 35 10.67 4.23 -3.30
CA VAL A 35 9.36 3.60 -3.51
C VAL A 35 8.33 4.11 -2.50
N SER A 36 8.71 4.28 -1.24
CA SER A 36 7.84 4.85 -0.22
C SER A 36 7.45 6.31 -0.55
N ALA A 37 8.40 7.11 -1.05
CA ALA A 37 8.13 8.48 -1.50
C ALA A 37 7.19 8.55 -2.70
N THR A 38 7.35 7.64 -3.67
CA THR A 38 6.45 7.56 -4.84
C THR A 38 5.03 7.17 -4.43
N PHE A 39 4.91 6.25 -3.46
CA PHE A 39 3.62 5.88 -2.89
C PHE A 39 2.95 7.06 -2.16
N ALA A 40 3.71 7.78 -1.33
CA ALA A 40 3.25 8.99 -0.66
C ALA A 40 2.75 10.07 -1.63
N ALA A 41 3.52 10.32 -2.70
CA ALA A 41 3.11 11.25 -3.76
C ALA A 41 1.80 10.80 -4.41
N SER A 42 1.69 9.51 -4.74
CA SER A 42 0.49 8.92 -5.35
C SER A 42 -0.75 9.05 -4.46
N LEU A 43 -0.60 8.89 -3.14
CA LEU A 43 -1.70 9.02 -2.17
C LEU A 43 -2.35 10.40 -2.15
N VAL A 44 -1.64 11.46 -2.54
CA VAL A 44 -2.21 12.81 -2.56
C VAL A 44 -2.55 13.26 -3.97
N THR A 45 -1.73 12.89 -4.96
CA THR A 45 -2.03 13.19 -6.37
C THR A 45 -3.32 12.49 -6.82
N SER A 46 -3.57 11.26 -6.38
CA SER A 46 -4.76 10.48 -6.79
C SER A 46 -6.09 11.11 -6.32
N PRO A 47 -6.32 11.42 -5.01
CA PRO A 47 -7.54 12.09 -4.57
C PRO A 47 -7.71 13.49 -5.14
N ALA A 48 -6.62 14.24 -5.34
CA ALA A 48 -6.69 15.58 -5.93
C ALA A 48 -7.22 15.53 -7.38
N ILE A 49 -6.68 14.62 -8.19
CA ILE A 49 -7.15 14.39 -9.56
C ILE A 49 -8.58 13.84 -9.54
N GLY A 50 -8.87 12.84 -8.70
CA GLY A 50 -10.18 12.21 -8.59
C GLY A 50 -11.29 13.18 -8.16
N ALA A 51 -11.00 14.08 -7.21
CA ALA A 51 -11.95 15.09 -6.73
C ALA A 51 -12.22 16.16 -7.79
N TYR A 52 -11.19 16.62 -8.50
CA TYR A 52 -11.34 17.58 -9.59
C TYR A 52 -12.20 17.01 -10.74
N LEU A 53 -11.97 15.75 -11.07
CA LEU A 53 -12.68 15.07 -12.14
C LEU A 53 -14.13 14.71 -11.75
N SER A 54 -14.35 14.25 -10.53
CA SER A 54 -15.70 14.02 -9.97
C SER A 54 -16.52 15.31 -9.97
N ALA A 55 -15.93 16.44 -9.58
CA ALA A 55 -16.61 17.73 -9.53
C ALA A 55 -17.00 18.29 -10.91
N SER A 56 -16.19 18.03 -11.95
CA SER A 56 -16.43 18.58 -13.30
C SER A 56 -17.28 17.68 -14.19
N TYR A 57 -17.18 16.36 -13.99
CA TYR A 57 -17.69 15.38 -14.96
C TYR A 57 -18.49 14.22 -14.34
N GLY A 58 -18.62 14.18 -13.02
CA GLY A 58 -19.34 13.14 -12.28
C GLY A 58 -18.55 11.85 -12.06
N ASP A 59 -19.02 11.03 -11.12
CA ASP A 59 -18.28 9.87 -10.62
C ASP A 59 -18.03 8.77 -11.67
N ASN A 60 -18.90 8.66 -12.68
CA ASN A 60 -18.77 7.67 -13.75
C ASN A 60 -17.47 7.85 -14.55
N LEU A 61 -17.04 9.10 -14.79
CA LEU A 61 -15.82 9.37 -15.53
C LEU A 61 -14.56 9.09 -14.70
N VAL A 62 -14.62 9.26 -13.37
CA VAL A 62 -13.53 8.87 -12.46
C VAL A 62 -13.32 7.35 -12.53
N VAL A 63 -14.39 6.57 -12.48
CA VAL A 63 -14.32 5.10 -12.55
C VAL A 63 -13.76 4.64 -13.91
N LEU A 64 -14.19 5.26 -15.00
CA LEU A 64 -13.70 4.95 -16.34
C LEU A 64 -12.20 5.24 -16.48
N LEU A 65 -11.74 6.38 -15.97
CA LEU A 65 -10.32 6.74 -15.98
C LEU A 65 -9.47 5.84 -15.10
N ALA A 66 -9.94 5.51 -13.89
CA ALA A 66 -9.27 4.55 -13.01
C ALA A 66 -9.12 3.18 -13.68
N THR A 67 -10.13 2.73 -14.42
CA THR A 67 -10.11 1.46 -15.17
C THR A 67 -9.09 1.49 -16.30
N LEU A 68 -9.05 2.58 -17.08
CA LEU A 68 -8.08 2.78 -18.16
C LEU A 68 -6.63 2.81 -17.64
N ILE A 69 -6.39 3.53 -16.55
CA ILE A 69 -5.07 3.60 -15.91
C ILE A 69 -4.66 2.22 -15.39
N SER A 70 -5.57 1.49 -14.73
CA SER A 70 -5.28 0.13 -14.26
C SER A 70 -4.97 -0.84 -15.40
N LEU A 71 -5.68 -0.74 -16.53
CA LEU A 71 -5.40 -1.56 -17.71
C LEU A 71 -4.03 -1.23 -18.33
N ALA A 72 -3.67 0.05 -18.37
CA ALA A 72 -2.37 0.51 -18.84
C ALA A 72 -1.24 0.04 -17.91
N ASP A 73 -1.46 0.07 -16.59
CA ASP A 73 -0.51 -0.43 -15.60
C ASP A 73 -0.27 -1.94 -15.73
N ILE A 74 -1.33 -2.73 -15.91
CA ILE A 74 -1.21 -4.17 -16.20
C ILE A 74 -0.41 -4.40 -17.48
N CYS A 75 -0.71 -3.65 -18.54
CA CYS A 75 0.01 -3.75 -19.81
C CYS A 75 1.50 -3.39 -19.64
N PHE A 76 1.79 -2.34 -18.88
CA PHE A 76 3.15 -1.91 -18.56
C PHE A 76 3.90 -2.97 -17.76
N ILE A 77 3.28 -3.55 -16.72
CA ILE A 77 3.87 -4.62 -15.93
C ILE A 77 4.18 -5.84 -16.82
N LEU A 78 3.25 -6.22 -17.70
CA LEU A 78 3.46 -7.37 -18.59
C LEU A 78 4.55 -7.16 -19.65
N LEU A 79 4.75 -5.93 -20.13
CA LEU A 79 5.69 -5.63 -21.22
C LEU A 79 7.05 -5.14 -20.74
N ALA A 80 7.09 -4.37 -19.66
CA ALA A 80 8.26 -3.58 -19.26
C ALA A 80 8.92 -4.06 -17.96
N VAL A 81 8.25 -4.84 -17.12
CA VAL A 81 8.88 -5.39 -15.90
C VAL A 81 9.65 -6.65 -16.30
N PRO A 82 11.00 -6.61 -16.32
CA PRO A 82 11.79 -7.81 -16.52
C PRO A 82 11.50 -8.77 -15.36
N GLU A 83 11.31 -10.06 -15.64
CA GLU A 83 11.15 -11.05 -14.57
C GLU A 83 12.36 -10.96 -13.64
N SER A 84 12.13 -10.53 -12.40
CA SER A 84 13.18 -10.46 -11.36
C SER A 84 13.60 -11.83 -10.86
N LEU A 85 12.82 -12.87 -11.18
CA LEU A 85 13.07 -14.22 -10.72
C LEU A 85 14.17 -14.87 -11.60
N PRO A 86 15.32 -15.25 -11.03
CA PRO A 86 16.31 -16.02 -11.77
C PRO A 86 15.69 -17.33 -12.26
N ASP A 87 16.04 -17.80 -13.45
CA ASP A 87 15.63 -19.11 -14.00
C ASP A 87 15.86 -20.30 -13.05
N LYS A 88 16.71 -20.12 -12.04
CA LYS A 88 17.01 -21.12 -11.00
C LYS A 88 15.94 -21.23 -9.89
N MET A 89 15.11 -20.20 -9.76
CA MET A 89 13.99 -20.10 -8.81
C MET A 89 12.63 -20.06 -9.54
N ARG A 90 12.63 -20.04 -10.89
CA ARG A 90 11.54 -20.64 -11.66
C ARG A 90 11.38 -22.06 -11.15
N LEU A 91 10.41 -22.21 -10.27
CA LEU A 91 9.75 -23.45 -9.96
C LEU A 91 9.87 -24.40 -11.15
N ASN A 92 10.72 -25.41 -11.01
CA ASN A 92 10.59 -26.71 -11.63
C ASN A 92 9.31 -27.41 -11.10
N THR A 93 8.22 -26.64 -10.97
CA THR A 93 7.01 -26.93 -10.19
C THR A 93 5.79 -26.59 -11.02
N LEU A 94 5.82 -27.02 -12.28
CA LEU A 94 4.64 -27.67 -12.83
C LEU A 94 4.46 -29.09 -12.23
N GLY A 95 5.34 -29.53 -11.31
CA GLY A 95 5.25 -30.82 -10.60
C GLY A 95 5.89 -30.96 -9.21
N ALA A 96 6.40 -29.91 -8.54
CA ALA A 96 6.76 -30.03 -7.14
C ALA A 96 5.51 -29.91 -6.26
N PRO A 97 5.34 -30.76 -5.24
CA PRO A 97 4.18 -30.69 -4.39
C PRO A 97 4.16 -29.32 -3.73
N ILE A 98 3.05 -28.60 -3.86
CA ILE A 98 2.72 -27.49 -2.96
C ILE A 98 2.71 -28.13 -1.58
N SER A 99 3.85 -28.06 -0.88
CA SER A 99 3.96 -28.59 0.46
C SER A 99 3.07 -27.71 1.32
N TRP A 100 1.95 -28.26 1.77
CA TRP A 100 1.01 -27.57 2.65
C TRP A 100 1.69 -27.05 3.93
N GLU A 101 2.88 -27.55 4.29
CA GLU A 101 3.73 -27.02 5.36
C GLU A 101 4.34 -25.63 5.07
N GLN A 102 4.61 -25.28 3.80
CA GLN A 102 5.13 -23.96 3.43
C GLN A 102 4.02 -22.92 3.20
N ALA A 103 2.81 -23.39 2.89
CA ALA A 103 1.63 -22.53 2.76
C ALA A 103 0.98 -22.20 4.11
N ASP A 104 1.47 -22.77 5.22
CA ASP A 104 0.85 -22.67 6.52
C ASP A 104 1.28 -21.37 7.24
N PRO A 105 0.44 -20.31 7.26
CA PRO A 105 0.79 -19.04 7.90
C PRO A 105 1.03 -19.22 9.41
N PHE A 106 0.44 -20.27 10.00
CA PHE A 106 0.59 -20.63 11.41
C PHE A 106 2.01 -21.08 11.77
N THR A 107 2.71 -21.76 10.86
CA THR A 107 4.09 -22.22 11.12
C THR A 107 5.07 -21.03 11.12
N SER A 108 4.86 -20.06 10.22
CA SER A 108 5.59 -18.79 10.22
C SER A 108 5.26 -17.96 11.46
N LEU A 109 4.00 -17.90 11.87
CA LEU A 109 3.58 -17.21 13.10
C LEU A 109 4.19 -17.86 14.36
N ARG A 110 4.33 -19.19 14.37
CA ARG A 110 4.97 -19.93 15.46
C ARG A 110 6.47 -19.65 15.57
N LYS A 111 7.16 -19.46 14.44
CA LYS A 111 8.58 -19.04 14.41
C LYS A 111 8.77 -17.62 14.92
N VAL A 112 7.85 -16.71 14.59
CA VAL A 112 7.84 -15.34 15.15
C VAL A 112 7.69 -15.37 16.67
N GLY A 113 6.89 -16.31 17.21
CA GLY A 113 6.74 -16.50 18.65
C GLY A 113 7.92 -17.16 19.37
N GLN A 114 8.88 -17.75 18.64
CA GLN A 114 10.06 -18.39 19.22
C GLN A 114 11.22 -17.40 19.47
N ASP A 115 11.25 -16.29 18.74
CA ASP A 115 12.26 -15.26 18.89
C ASP A 115 11.68 -14.04 19.61
N THR A 116 12.08 -13.84 20.86
CA THR A 116 11.58 -12.77 21.73
C THR A 116 11.81 -11.37 21.13
N THR A 117 12.89 -11.18 20.37
CA THR A 117 13.18 -9.89 19.72
C THR A 117 12.19 -9.62 18.57
N VAL A 118 11.88 -10.63 17.77
CA VAL A 118 10.91 -10.51 16.67
C VAL A 118 9.49 -10.33 17.22
N LEU A 119 9.13 -11.07 18.28
CA LEU A 119 7.84 -10.92 18.95
C LEU A 119 7.66 -9.50 19.52
N LEU A 120 8.69 -8.93 20.16
CA LEU A 120 8.66 -7.56 20.66
C LEU A 120 8.44 -6.54 19.53
N ILE A 121 9.17 -6.68 18.41
CA ILE A 121 8.99 -5.80 17.25
C ILE A 121 7.56 -5.93 16.69
N CYS A 122 7.04 -7.15 16.54
CA CYS A 122 5.68 -7.38 16.07
C CYS A 122 4.63 -6.74 16.99
N ILE A 123 4.77 -6.90 18.30
CA ILE A 123 3.86 -6.28 19.28
C ILE A 123 3.94 -4.76 19.20
N THR A 124 5.14 -4.18 19.14
CA THR A 124 5.32 -2.73 19.01
C THR A 124 4.68 -2.20 17.74
N VAL A 125 4.93 -2.83 16.59
CA VAL A 125 4.31 -2.44 15.31
C VAL A 125 2.79 -2.56 15.38
N PHE A 126 2.28 -3.65 15.94
CA PHE A 126 0.84 -3.85 16.12
C PHE A 126 0.21 -2.78 17.01
N LEU A 127 0.83 -2.46 18.15
CA LEU A 127 0.35 -1.42 19.06
C LEU A 127 0.47 -0.01 18.45
N SER A 128 1.40 0.23 17.52
CA SER A 128 1.51 1.49 16.80
C SER A 128 0.47 1.64 15.68
N TYR A 129 0.19 0.56 14.94
CA TYR A 129 -0.77 0.58 13.82
C TYR A 129 -2.24 0.58 14.27
N LEU A 130 -2.55 -0.03 15.42
CA LEU A 130 -3.93 -0.16 15.90
C LEU A 130 -4.61 1.20 16.19
N PRO A 131 -3.96 2.17 16.88
CA PRO A 131 -4.48 3.52 17.02
C PRO A 131 -4.58 4.28 15.70
N GLU A 132 -3.60 4.09 14.80
CA GLU A 132 -3.55 4.75 13.50
C GLU A 132 -4.75 4.39 12.62
N ALA A 133 -5.11 3.10 12.55
CA ALA A 133 -6.31 2.64 11.86
C ALA A 133 -7.60 3.21 12.46
N GLY A 134 -7.65 3.32 13.80
CA GLY A 134 -8.76 3.92 14.53
C GLY A 134 -8.92 5.42 14.25
N GLN A 135 -7.80 6.13 14.07
CA GLN A 135 -7.77 7.55 13.73
C GLN A 135 -8.44 7.82 12.38
N TYR A 136 -8.12 7.06 11.33
CA TYR A 136 -8.71 7.27 10.00
C TYR A 136 -10.24 7.15 9.99
N SER A 137 -10.83 6.24 10.79
CA SER A 137 -12.29 6.10 10.84
C SER A 137 -12.98 7.07 11.81
N SER A 138 -12.39 7.30 12.98
CA SER A 138 -13.04 8.05 14.06
C SER A 138 -12.90 9.56 13.89
N PHE A 139 -11.80 10.01 13.27
CA PHE A 139 -11.50 11.44 13.12
C PHE A 139 -12.53 12.15 12.23
N PHE A 140 -12.97 11.51 11.13
CA PHE A 140 -14.01 12.07 10.26
C PHE A 140 -15.38 12.13 10.93
N LEU A 141 -15.72 11.10 11.71
CA LEU A 141 -16.96 11.08 12.48
C LEU A 141 -16.94 12.14 13.58
N TYR A 142 -15.81 12.32 14.26
CA TYR A 142 -15.63 13.34 15.29
C TYR A 142 -15.77 14.77 14.74
N LEU A 143 -15.09 15.09 13.63
CA LEU A 143 -15.21 16.39 12.95
C LEU A 143 -16.65 16.69 12.52
N ARG A 144 -17.38 15.66 12.08
CA ARG A 144 -18.76 15.81 11.62
C ARG A 144 -19.77 15.93 12.76
N GLN A 145 -19.69 15.08 13.79
CA GLN A 145 -20.69 15.03 14.86
C GLN A 145 -20.44 16.04 15.99
N VAL A 146 -19.19 16.28 16.36
CA VAL A 146 -18.85 17.13 17.52
C VAL A 146 -18.64 18.57 17.08
N ILE A 147 -17.86 18.78 16.03
CA ILE A 147 -17.52 20.13 15.55
C ILE A 147 -18.57 20.67 14.56
N ASN A 148 -19.55 19.86 14.15
CA ASN A 148 -20.60 20.21 13.18
C ASN A 148 -20.03 20.78 11.87
N PHE A 149 -18.83 20.34 11.45
CA PHE A 149 -18.26 20.83 10.21
C PHE A 149 -19.08 20.36 9.01
N SER A 150 -19.32 21.30 8.08
CA SER A 150 -19.89 20.98 6.77
C SER A 150 -18.95 20.02 6.02
N PRO A 151 -19.48 19.06 5.23
CA PRO A 151 -18.67 18.13 4.44
C PRO A 151 -17.61 18.81 3.56
N LYS A 152 -17.92 20.02 3.06
CA LYS A 152 -16.99 20.81 2.25
C LYS A 152 -15.74 21.24 3.03
N THR A 153 -15.88 21.62 4.30
CA THR A 153 -14.73 22.07 5.11
C THR A 153 -13.87 20.91 5.56
N ILE A 154 -14.46 19.74 5.78
CA ILE A 154 -13.72 18.50 6.07
C ILE A 154 -12.84 18.14 4.86
N ALA A 155 -13.36 18.22 3.64
CA ALA A 155 -12.58 17.97 2.42
C ALA A 155 -11.38 18.93 2.27
N VAL A 156 -11.57 20.22 2.55
CA VAL A 156 -10.48 21.21 2.53
C VAL A 156 -9.42 20.90 3.59
N PHE A 157 -9.83 20.53 4.81
CA PHE A 157 -8.92 20.17 5.90
C PHE A 157 -8.06 18.95 5.55
N ILE A 158 -8.68 17.89 4.99
CA ILE A 158 -7.97 16.69 4.52
C ILE A 158 -6.96 17.05 3.43
N GLY A 159 -7.35 17.90 2.47
CA GLY A 159 -6.46 18.35 1.40
C GLY A 159 -5.23 19.06 1.94
N VAL A 160 -5.40 19.96 2.92
CA VAL A 160 -4.27 20.69 3.54
C VAL A 160 -3.36 19.74 4.32
N VAL A 161 -3.92 18.82 5.12
CA VAL A 161 -3.13 17.82 5.86
C VAL A 161 -2.37 16.90 4.91
N GLY A 162 -3.00 16.47 3.81
CA GLY A 162 -2.36 15.66 2.78
C GLY A 162 -1.16 16.37 2.14
N ILE A 163 -1.32 17.64 1.74
CA ILE A 163 -0.23 18.45 1.18
C ILE A 163 0.93 18.59 2.18
N LEU A 164 0.60 18.88 3.45
CA LEU A 164 1.61 19.01 4.50
C LEU A 164 2.37 17.69 4.73
N SER A 165 1.67 16.55 4.65
CA SER A 165 2.27 15.22 4.77
C SER A 165 3.22 14.89 3.61
N ILE A 166 2.89 15.25 2.36
CA ILE A 166 3.83 15.08 1.24
C ILE A 166 5.09 15.90 1.49
N LEU A 167 4.92 17.17 1.86
CA LEU A 167 6.07 18.05 2.11
C LEU A 167 6.95 17.45 3.21
N ALA A 168 6.37 16.97 4.31
CA ALA A 168 7.11 16.33 5.38
C ALA A 168 7.85 15.05 4.92
N GLN A 169 7.29 14.24 4.02
CA GLN A 169 7.93 13.03 3.48
C GLN A 169 8.98 13.31 2.39
N VAL A 170 8.90 14.44 1.70
CA VAL A 170 9.91 14.84 0.70
C VAL A 170 11.16 15.42 1.36
N PHE A 171 11.02 16.04 2.53
CA PHE A 171 12.12 16.68 3.26
C PHE A 171 12.81 15.80 4.31
N ASN A 172 12.46 14.51 4.41
CA ASN A 172 12.98 13.55 5.40
C ASN A 172 13.58 12.34 4.69
#